data_AF-A0A2A4V580-F1
#
_entry.id   AF-A0A2A4V580-F1
#
_cell.length_a   1.000
_cell.length_b   1.000
_cell.length_c   1.000
_cell.angle_alpha   90.00
_cell.angle_beta   90.00
_cell.angle_gamma   90.00
#
_symmetry.space_group_name_H-M   'P 1'
#
loop_
_entity.id
_entity.type
_entity.pdbx_description
1 polymer ?
#
loop_
_entity_poly.entity_id
_entity_poly.type
_entity_poly.pdbx_seq_one_letter_code
_entity_poly.pdbx_strand_id
1 'polypeptide(L)'
;MEKINTVTLPSFLRRTMKAYVLKAYIRQQGCELHRIGRSRNWQLTANFEQLQTIIAFVDLSNEPSWLWVAKLLKNEYKHLTHDELLRIASTLEDITISALMARSDCTIAQARIIIDELEGLD
;
A
#
# COMPACT_ATOMS: atom_id res chain seq x y z
N MET A 1 4.13 -7.30 16.31
CA MET A 1 4.30 -8.06 15.06
C MET A 1 3.59 -7.28 13.96
N GLU A 2 4.27 -6.97 12.87
CA GLU A 2 3.66 -6.23 11.76
C GLU A 2 2.60 -7.09 11.06
N LYS A 3 1.47 -6.46 10.72
CA LYS A 3 0.39 -7.12 9.99
C LYS A 3 0.85 -7.44 8.58
N ILE A 4 0.78 -8.72 8.21
CA ILE A 4 1.08 -9.18 6.87
C ILE A 4 -0.23 -9.31 6.09
N ASN A 5 -0.30 -8.65 4.94
CA ASN A 5 -1.45 -8.70 4.04
C ASN A 5 -1.21 -9.71 2.93
N THR A 6 -2.26 -10.40 2.53
CA THR A 6 -2.25 -11.33 1.39
C THR A 6 -3.18 -10.83 0.31
N VAL A 7 -2.63 -10.35 -0.79
CA VAL A 7 -3.37 -9.72 -1.88
C VAL A 7 -3.34 -10.59 -3.12
N THR A 8 -4.51 -10.89 -3.69
CA THR A 8 -4.61 -11.61 -4.96
C THR A 8 -4.50 -10.64 -6.13
N LEU A 9 -3.53 -10.86 -7.01
CA LEU A 9 -3.29 -10.10 -8.24
C LEU A 9 -3.84 -10.88 -9.46
N PRO A 10 -5.11 -10.68 -9.86
CA PRO A 10 -5.73 -11.46 -10.93
C PRO A 10 -5.14 -11.11 -12.29
N SER A 11 -4.74 -12.14 -13.04
CA SER A 11 -4.14 -11.99 -14.37
C SER A 11 -2.92 -11.06 -14.42
N PHE A 12 -2.13 -11.02 -13.33
CA PHE A 12 -1.01 -10.08 -13.14
C PHE A 12 -0.12 -9.91 -14.38
N LEU A 13 0.48 -11.00 -14.88
CA LEU A 13 1.40 -10.94 -16.02
C LEU A 13 0.73 -10.56 -17.35
N ARG A 14 -0.59 -10.68 -17.48
CA ARG A 14 -1.33 -10.32 -18.70
C ARG A 14 -1.76 -8.85 -18.69
N ARG A 15 -2.04 -8.30 -17.51
CA ARG A 15 -2.54 -6.92 -17.35
C ARG A 15 -1.43 -5.89 -17.24
N THR A 16 -0.21 -6.33 -16.95
CA THR A 16 0.94 -5.48 -16.63
C THR A 16 1.97 -5.55 -17.76
N MET A 17 2.19 -4.44 -18.47
CA MET A 17 3.29 -4.35 -19.44
C MET A 17 4.63 -4.42 -18.71
N LYS A 18 5.65 -5.01 -19.33
CA LYS A 18 6.98 -5.17 -18.70
C LYS A 18 6.89 -5.73 -17.27
N ALA A 19 5.98 -6.69 -17.03
CA ALA A 19 5.69 -7.23 -15.70
C ALA A 19 6.94 -7.76 -14.96
N TYR A 20 8.00 -8.12 -15.69
CA TYR A 20 9.28 -8.51 -15.09
C TYR A 20 9.91 -7.41 -14.24
N VAL A 21 9.78 -6.14 -14.63
CA VAL A 21 10.31 -4.99 -13.87
C VAL A 21 9.56 -4.83 -12.55
N LEU A 22 8.23 -4.75 -12.62
CA LEU A 22 7.39 -4.61 -11.42
C LEU A 22 7.56 -5.83 -10.49
N LYS A 23 7.65 -7.03 -11.05
CA LYS A 23 7.89 -8.27 -10.28
C LYS A 23 9.26 -8.26 -9.58
N ALA A 24 10.30 -7.77 -10.25
CA ALA A 24 11.63 -7.65 -9.65
C ALA A 24 11.62 -6.64 -8.50
N TYR A 25 10.99 -5.47 -8.71
CA TYR A 25 10.86 -4.45 -7.69
C TYR A 25 10.10 -4.96 -6.45
N ILE A 26 8.95 -5.62 -6.64
CA ILE A 26 8.16 -6.21 -5.52
C ILE A 26 9.04 -7.15 -4.68
N ARG A 27 9.85 -8.00 -5.32
CA ARG A 27 10.71 -8.94 -4.59
C ARG A 27 11.89 -8.26 -3.91
N GLN A 28 12.40 -7.17 -4.47
CA GLN A 28 13.47 -6.38 -3.85
C GLN A 28 13.02 -5.78 -2.51
N GLN A 29 11.72 -5.51 -2.33
CA GLN A 29 11.17 -5.05 -1.05
C GLN A 29 11.08 -6.19 0.00
N GLY A 30 11.47 -7.41 -0.34
CA GLY A 30 11.35 -8.58 0.55
C GLY A 30 9.95 -9.22 0.55
N CYS A 31 9.07 -8.85 -0.37
CA CYS A 31 7.74 -9.44 -0.47
C CYS A 31 7.78 -10.86 -1.06
N GLU A 32 6.84 -11.70 -0.64
CA GLU A 32 6.60 -12.96 -1.34
C GLU A 32 5.65 -12.73 -2.50
N LEU A 33 6.04 -13.19 -3.69
CA LEU A 33 5.24 -13.08 -4.90
C LEU A 33 5.30 -14.38 -5.69
N HIS A 34 4.20 -15.12 -5.65
CA HIS A 34 4.08 -16.44 -6.28
C HIS A 34 2.77 -16.58 -7.05
N ARG A 35 2.71 -17.56 -7.96
CA ARG A 35 1.52 -17.87 -8.75
C ARG A 35 0.69 -18.93 -8.03
N ILE A 36 -0.63 -18.77 -7.98
CA ILE A 36 -1.53 -19.75 -7.35
C ILE A 36 -1.79 -20.90 -8.34
N GLY A 37 -1.04 -22.00 -8.20
CA GLY A 37 -1.16 -23.21 -9.00
C GLY A 37 -1.08 -22.95 -10.52
N ARG A 38 -2.00 -23.56 -11.28
CA ARG A 38 -2.12 -23.35 -12.73
C ARG A 38 -2.99 -22.14 -13.12
N SER A 39 -3.62 -21.46 -12.15
CA SER A 39 -4.48 -20.30 -12.41
C SER A 39 -3.68 -19.11 -12.96
N ARG A 40 -4.34 -18.05 -13.43
CA ARG A 40 -3.66 -16.78 -13.78
C ARG A 40 -3.49 -15.83 -12.58
N ASN A 41 -3.90 -16.27 -11.39
CA ASN A 41 -3.80 -15.46 -10.19
C ASN A 41 -2.40 -15.54 -9.61
N TRP A 42 -1.89 -14.39 -9.22
CA TRP A 42 -0.70 -14.24 -8.42
C TRP A 42 -1.11 -13.84 -7.01
N GLN A 43 -0.32 -14.23 -6.01
CA GLN A 43 -0.50 -13.86 -4.62
C GLN A 43 0.72 -13.08 -4.18
N LEU A 44 0.46 -11.90 -3.63
CA LEU A 44 1.42 -11.02 -2.99
C LEU A 44 1.23 -11.11 -1.48
N THR A 45 2.28 -11.41 -0.75
CA THR A 45 2.32 -11.34 0.71
C THR A 45 3.30 -10.25 1.11
N ALA A 46 2.81 -9.22 1.80
CA ALA A 46 3.59 -8.03 2.13
C ALA A 46 3.08 -7.33 3.40
N ASN A 47 3.97 -6.70 4.15
CA ASN A 47 3.62 -5.79 5.23
C ASN A 47 3.18 -4.42 4.67
N PHE A 48 2.80 -3.52 5.56
CA PHE A 48 2.32 -2.19 5.19
C PHE A 48 3.36 -1.35 4.44
N GLU A 49 4.57 -1.23 4.96
CA GLU A 49 5.65 -0.41 4.37
C GLU A 49 6.02 -0.89 2.96
N GLN A 50 6.06 -2.20 2.77
CA GLN A 50 6.28 -2.84 1.47
C GLN A 50 5.18 -2.48 0.47
N LEU A 51 3.91 -2.51 0.88
CA LEU A 51 2.78 -2.11 0.02
C LEU A 51 2.88 -0.63 -0.36
N GLN A 52 3.22 0.26 0.59
CA GLN A 52 3.40 1.69 0.29
C GLN A 52 4.53 1.92 -0.70
N THR A 53 5.64 1.22 -0.54
CA THR A 53 6.80 1.32 -1.42
C THR A 53 6.47 0.86 -2.84
N ILE A 54 5.71 -0.24 -2.98
CA ILE A 54 5.22 -0.71 -4.29
C ILE A 54 4.27 0.30 -4.94
N ILE A 55 3.35 0.89 -4.17
CA ILE A 55 2.42 1.91 -4.67
C ILE A 55 3.17 3.13 -5.18
N ALA A 56 4.08 3.67 -4.37
CA ALA A 56 4.87 4.84 -4.72
C ALA A 56 5.68 4.59 -6.01
N PHE A 57 6.31 3.42 -6.11
CA PHE A 57 7.02 3.02 -7.32
C PHE A 57 6.11 2.98 -8.55
N VAL A 58 4.92 2.39 -8.44
CA VAL A 58 3.95 2.33 -9.55
C VAL A 58 3.50 3.74 -9.96
N ASP A 59 3.17 4.59 -9.00
CA ASP A 59 2.69 5.96 -9.26
C ASP A 59 3.80 6.83 -9.90
N LEU A 60 5.08 6.60 -9.57
CA LEU A 60 6.24 7.30 -10.15
C LEU A 60 6.72 6.73 -11.50
N SER A 61 6.33 5.50 -11.86
CA SER A 61 6.90 4.80 -13.03
C SER A 61 6.33 5.25 -14.38
N ASN A 62 5.31 6.11 -14.38
CA ASN A 62 4.62 6.61 -15.58
C ASN A 62 4.19 5.49 -16.56
N GLU A 63 3.81 4.33 -16.03
CA GLU A 63 3.38 3.15 -16.81
C GLU A 63 1.91 2.85 -16.51
N PRO A 64 0.97 3.26 -17.38
CA PRO A 64 -0.47 3.18 -17.11
C PRO A 64 -0.98 1.76 -16.84
N SER A 65 -0.34 0.74 -17.43
CA SER A 65 -0.74 -0.66 -17.20
C SER A 65 -0.45 -1.15 -15.78
N TRP A 66 0.29 -0.39 -14.96
CA TRP A 66 0.61 -0.75 -13.58
C TRP A 66 -0.39 -0.15 -12.57
N LEU A 67 -1.10 0.92 -12.94
CA LEU A 67 -1.96 1.69 -12.01
C LEU A 67 -3.05 0.84 -11.33
N TRP A 68 -3.51 -0.23 -11.98
CA TRP A 68 -4.48 -1.14 -11.34
C TRP A 68 -3.92 -1.88 -10.14
N VAL A 69 -2.60 -2.14 -10.12
CA VAL A 69 -1.91 -2.75 -8.98
C VAL A 69 -1.93 -1.76 -7.83
N ALA A 70 -1.48 -0.51 -8.05
CA ALA A 70 -1.54 0.53 -7.02
C ALA A 70 -2.96 0.72 -6.49
N LYS A 71 -3.97 0.79 -7.36
CA LYS A 71 -5.39 0.88 -6.95
C LYS A 71 -5.83 -0.30 -6.10
N LEU A 72 -5.42 -1.52 -6.46
CA LEU A 72 -5.77 -2.72 -5.70
C LEU A 72 -5.11 -2.72 -4.32
N LEU A 73 -3.81 -2.41 -4.26
CA LEU A 73 -3.08 -2.33 -2.99
C LEU A 73 -3.64 -1.22 -2.09
N LYS A 74 -4.05 -0.08 -2.67
CA LYS A 74 -4.71 1.00 -1.93
C LYS A 74 -6.02 0.56 -1.26
N ASN A 75 -6.74 -0.41 -1.83
CA ASN A 75 -7.97 -0.91 -1.21
C ASN A 75 -7.72 -1.70 0.07
N GLU A 76 -6.51 -2.23 0.28
CA GLU A 76 -6.15 -2.89 1.54
C GLU A 76 -6.17 -1.91 2.74
N TYR A 77 -6.19 -0.59 2.47
CA TYR A 77 -6.22 0.47 3.48
C TYR A 77 -7.63 0.95 3.86
N LYS A 78 -8.71 0.49 3.20
CA LYS A 78 -10.05 1.09 3.38
C LYS A 78 -10.67 0.93 4.77
N HIS A 79 -10.04 0.17 5.66
CA HIS A 79 -10.52 -0.10 7.00
C HIS A 79 -9.37 -0.12 8.02
N LEU A 80 -8.42 0.81 7.90
CA LEU A 80 -7.37 0.96 8.90
C LEU A 80 -7.99 1.33 10.25
N THR A 81 -7.51 0.66 11.31
CA THR A 81 -7.90 0.98 12.68
C THR A 81 -7.26 2.29 13.13
N HIS A 82 -7.77 2.85 14.22
CA HIS A 82 -7.20 4.05 14.85
C HIS A 82 -5.70 3.88 15.14
N ASP A 83 -5.31 2.78 15.80
CA ASP A 83 -3.90 2.46 16.08
C ASP A 83 -3.05 2.32 14.81
N GLU A 84 -3.61 1.76 13.74
CA GLU A 84 -2.91 1.65 12.45
C GLU A 84 -2.69 3.04 11.85
N LEU A 85 -3.67 3.94 11.93
CA LEU A 85 -3.53 5.33 11.50
C LEU A 85 -2.51 6.12 12.33
N LEU A 86 -2.51 5.94 13.66
CA LEU A 86 -1.52 6.56 14.57
C LEU A 86 -0.09 6.15 14.19
N ARG A 87 0.13 4.85 13.94
CA ARG A 87 1.43 4.34 13.50
C ARG A 87 1.86 4.95 12.17
N ILE A 88 0.95 5.06 11.21
CA ILE A 88 1.25 5.67 9.91
C ILE A 88 1.62 7.14 10.09
N ALA A 89 0.82 7.88 10.84
CA ALA A 89 1.04 9.30 11.11
C ALA A 89 2.40 9.53 11.79
N SER A 90 2.76 8.69 12.78
CA SER A 90 4.03 8.77 13.51
C SER A 90 5.28 8.57 12.65
N THR A 91 5.15 8.04 11.42
CA THR A 91 6.26 7.88 10.47
C THR A 91 6.43 9.06 9.51
N LEU A 92 5.52 10.04 9.55
CA LEU A 92 5.60 11.24 8.72
C LEU A 92 6.48 12.28 9.41
N GLU A 93 7.47 12.80 8.69
CA GLU A 93 8.37 13.85 9.18
C GLU A 93 7.63 15.18 9.38
N ASP A 94 6.74 15.53 8.44
CA ASP A 94 5.80 16.64 8.54
C ASP A 94 4.36 16.11 8.56
N ILE A 95 3.79 15.97 9.77
CA ILE A 95 2.41 15.53 9.95
C ILE A 95 1.46 16.59 9.40
N THR A 96 0.75 16.24 8.33
CA THR A 96 -0.31 17.09 7.77
C THR A 96 -1.51 16.22 7.43
N ILE A 97 -2.70 16.79 7.50
CA ILE A 97 -3.95 16.10 7.13
C ILE A 97 -3.84 15.50 5.72
N SER A 98 -3.33 16.27 4.76
CA SER A 98 -3.18 15.83 3.37
C SER A 98 -2.17 14.69 3.22
N ALA A 99 -1.03 14.73 3.91
CA ALA A 99 -0.04 13.67 3.87
C ALA A 99 -0.58 12.37 4.47
N LEU A 100 -1.28 12.45 5.61
CA LEU A 100 -1.89 11.29 6.26
C LEU A 100 -2.97 10.67 5.36
N MET A 101 -3.90 11.48 4.85
CA MET A 101 -4.95 11.01 3.93
C MET A 101 -4.37 10.37 2.67
N ALA A 102 -3.32 10.94 2.08
CA ALA A 102 -2.68 10.39 0.89
C ALA A 102 -2.02 9.02 1.16
N ARG A 103 -1.56 8.77 2.39
CA ARG A 103 -0.89 7.53 2.79
C ARG A 103 -1.83 6.43 3.28
N SER A 104 -3.01 6.78 3.79
CA SER A 104 -3.92 5.85 4.48
C SER A 104 -5.34 5.77 3.92
N ASP A 105 -5.74 6.65 2.99
CA ASP A 105 -7.13 6.78 2.50
C ASP A 105 -8.15 7.04 3.64
N CYS A 106 -7.69 7.54 4.79
CA CYS A 106 -8.58 7.87 5.91
C CYS A 106 -9.42 9.13 5.61
N THR A 107 -10.53 9.29 6.33
CA THR A 107 -11.33 10.51 6.22
C THR A 107 -10.61 11.70 6.87
N ILE A 108 -11.01 12.92 6.50
CA ILE A 108 -10.51 14.15 7.14
C ILE A 108 -10.79 14.13 8.65
N ALA A 109 -11.94 13.61 9.07
CA ALA A 109 -12.31 13.51 10.48
C ALA A 109 -11.35 12.59 11.25
N GLN A 110 -11.08 11.40 10.70
CA GLN A 110 -10.08 10.49 11.29
C GLN A 110 -8.69 11.12 11.31
N ALA A 111 -8.27 11.75 10.22
CA ALA A 111 -6.95 12.39 10.15
C ALA A 111 -6.77 13.47 11.22
N ARG A 112 -7.81 14.25 11.51
CA ARG A 112 -7.77 15.27 12.58
C ARG A 112 -7.59 14.66 13.96
N ILE A 113 -8.43 13.69 14.33
CA ILE A 113 -8.34 13.02 15.64
C ILE A 113 -6.93 12.46 15.84
N ILE A 114 -6.36 11.80 14.83
CA ILE A 114 -5.01 11.23 14.91
C ILE A 114 -3.93 12.30 15.12
N ILE A 115 -4.06 13.45 14.45
CA ILE A 115 -3.08 14.54 14.56
C ILE A 115 -3.22 15.25 15.91
N ASP A 116 -4.45 15.54 16.34
CA ASP A 116 -4.75 16.15 17.63
C ASP A 116 -4.20 15.28 18.78
N GLU A 117 -4.36 13.96 18.71
CA GLU A 117 -3.79 13.01 19.68
C GLU A 117 -2.25 13.07 19.72
N LEU A 118 -1.59 13.11 18.55
CA LEU A 118 -0.12 13.16 18.46
C LEU A 118 0.46 14.51 18.91
N GLU A 119 -0.30 15.59 18.77
CA GLU A 119 0.07 16.93 19.25
C GLU A 119 -0.29 17.14 20.74
N GLY A 120 -0.98 16.20 21.37
CA GLY A 120 -1.40 16.28 22.77
C GLY A 120 -2.52 17.29 23.00
N LEU A 121 -3.38 17.47 22.01
CA LEU A 121 -4.51 18.42 22.01
C LEU A 121 -5.87 17.75 22.35
N ASP A 122 -5.87 16.44 22.62
CA ASP A 122 -7.02 15.63 23.02
C ASP A 122 -7.41 15.75 24.52
#